data_AF-A0A5G2Q7R9-F1
#
_entry.id   AF-A0A5G2Q7R9-F1
#
_cell.length_a   1.000
_cell.length_b   1.000
_cell.length_c   1.000
_cell.angle_alpha   90.00
_cell.angle_beta   90.00
_cell.angle_gamma   90.00
#
_symmetry.space_group_name_H-M   'P 1'
#
loop_
_entity.id
_entity.type
_entity.pdbx_description
1 polymer ?
#
loop_
_entity_poly.entity_id
_entity_poly.type
_entity_poly.pdbx_seq_one_letter_code
_entity_poly.pdbx_strand_id
1 'polypeptide(L)'
;MAAAALRQLFEGLKAYKGGDQRVRLFRPWLNMDRMLRSALRLCLPSFDKVELLECIRRLVEVDRDWVPDSAGTSLYVRPVLIGNEPSLGVGSPTHALLYVILCPVGAYFPGEALSPVSLLADPSFIRAWVGGVGDCKIGGNYGPTVFVQKEAKKKGCEQVLWLYGPDHELTEAGTMNIFVFWTHEDGALELVTPALDGIILPGVVRQSLLDLARTWGEFRVTERKMTMNEFLRALEHGRVREVFGSGTACQVCPVHRILYQGKFLHIPTMENGPELILRFYNELKMIQYGTKAHEWMLQV
;
A
#
# COMPACT_ATOMS: atom_id res chain seq x y z
N MET A 1 7.19 6.99 35.44
CA MET A 1 7.64 7.67 34.20
C MET A 1 6.42 7.90 33.34
N ALA A 2 6.03 9.17 33.12
CA ALA A 2 4.94 9.52 32.22
C ALA A 2 5.53 9.78 30.82
N ALA A 3 5.30 8.86 29.89
CA ALA A 3 5.62 9.09 28.48
C ALA A 3 4.36 9.66 27.82
N ALA A 4 4.44 10.89 27.30
CA ALA A 4 3.39 11.45 26.46
C ALA A 4 3.35 10.65 25.15
N ALA A 5 2.45 9.69 25.06
CA ALA A 5 2.22 8.93 23.82
C ALA A 5 1.25 9.71 22.95
N LEU A 6 1.75 10.39 21.90
CA LEU A 6 0.91 10.98 20.87
C LEU A 6 0.19 9.85 20.12
N ARG A 7 -1.13 9.74 20.36
CA ARG A 7 -2.00 8.80 19.65
C ARG A 7 -2.33 9.39 18.30
N GLN A 8 -1.80 8.80 17.23
CA GLN A 8 -2.02 9.32 15.89
C GLN A 8 -2.23 8.22 14.86
N LEU A 9 -3.22 8.44 13.99
CA LEU A 9 -3.45 7.66 12.79
C LEU A 9 -3.60 8.59 11.58
N PHE A 10 -3.46 8.02 10.40
CA PHE A 10 -3.63 8.76 9.16
C PHE A 10 -4.19 7.87 8.06
N GLU A 11 -4.74 8.50 7.03
CA GLU A 11 -5.14 7.85 5.80
C GLU A 11 -4.40 8.38 4.57
N GLY A 12 -4.58 7.67 3.46
CA GLY A 12 -3.96 7.98 2.19
C GLY A 12 -4.80 7.52 1.03
N LEU A 13 -5.41 8.48 0.34
CA LEU A 13 -6.18 8.29 -0.87
C LEU A 13 -5.81 9.37 -1.90
N LYS A 14 -6.27 9.19 -3.13
CA LYS A 14 -6.00 10.11 -4.24
C LYS A 14 -7.29 10.53 -4.93
N ALA A 15 -7.32 11.80 -5.32
CA ALA A 15 -8.26 12.32 -6.29
C ALA A 15 -7.56 12.48 -7.65
N TYR A 16 -8.26 12.12 -8.72
CA TYR A 16 -7.75 12.12 -10.09
C TYR A 16 -8.63 13.01 -10.96
N LYS A 17 -8.01 13.82 -11.83
CA LYS A 17 -8.72 14.66 -12.81
C LYS A 17 -8.60 13.99 -14.18
N GLY A 18 -9.75 13.60 -14.74
CA GLY A 18 -9.81 12.96 -16.06
C GLY A 18 -9.68 13.98 -17.20
N GLY A 19 -9.57 13.48 -18.44
CA GLY A 19 -9.62 14.32 -19.64
C GLY A 19 -10.95 15.07 -19.80
N ASP A 20 -11.99 14.62 -19.10
CA ASP A 20 -13.30 15.27 -18.99
C ASP A 20 -13.36 16.37 -17.91
N GLN A 21 -12.22 16.72 -17.31
CA GLN A 21 -12.07 17.69 -16.23
C GLN A 21 -12.85 17.36 -14.94
N ARG A 22 -13.43 16.15 -14.84
CA ARG A 22 -14.10 15.70 -13.63
C ARG A 22 -13.09 15.11 -12.66
N VAL A 23 -13.24 15.47 -11.40
CA VAL A 23 -12.41 14.95 -10.30
C VAL A 23 -13.10 13.76 -9.66
N ARG A 24 -12.33 12.71 -9.36
CA ARG A 24 -12.85 11.45 -8.80
C ARG A 24 -11.94 10.91 -7.71
N LEU A 25 -12.52 10.39 -6.64
CA LEU A 25 -11.82 9.66 -5.57
C LEU A 25 -11.87 8.16 -5.85
N PHE A 26 -10.73 7.47 -5.69
CA PHE A 26 -10.63 6.02 -5.90
C PHE A 26 -10.94 5.23 -4.61
N ARG A 27 -12.02 4.45 -4.64
CA ARG A 27 -12.54 3.58 -3.56
C ARG A 27 -12.45 4.20 -2.15
N PRO A 28 -12.90 5.47 -1.95
CA PRO A 28 -12.63 6.19 -0.71
C PRO A 28 -13.32 5.58 0.51
N TRP A 29 -14.40 4.82 0.32
CA TRP A 29 -15.11 4.12 1.39
C TRP A 29 -14.20 3.12 2.13
N LEU A 30 -13.31 2.42 1.41
CA LEU A 30 -12.36 1.49 2.02
C LEU A 30 -11.33 2.21 2.89
N ASN A 31 -10.95 3.45 2.54
CA ASN A 31 -10.10 4.29 3.37
C ASN A 31 -10.85 4.73 4.65
N MET A 32 -12.12 5.11 4.55
CA MET A 32 -12.93 5.49 5.73
C MET A 32 -13.11 4.30 6.68
N ASP A 33 -13.34 3.11 6.16
CA ASP A 33 -13.40 1.88 6.95
C ASP A 33 -12.09 1.62 7.70
N ARG A 34 -10.94 1.76 7.02
CA ARG A 34 -9.62 1.55 7.64
C ARG A 34 -9.27 2.66 8.65
N MET A 35 -9.68 3.90 8.39
CA MET A 35 -9.51 5.01 9.32
C MET A 35 -10.27 4.77 10.61
N LEU A 36 -11.55 4.36 10.52
CA LEU A 36 -12.38 4.07 11.68
C LEU A 36 -11.82 2.89 12.49
N ARG A 37 -11.40 1.80 11.83
CA ARG A 37 -10.73 0.67 12.53
C ARG A 37 -9.49 1.12 13.28
N SER A 38 -8.66 1.97 12.65
CA SER A 38 -7.45 2.51 13.28
C SER A 38 -7.78 3.43 14.46
N ALA A 39 -8.89 4.18 14.40
CA ALA A 39 -9.35 5.08 15.46
C ALA A 39 -9.76 4.28 16.70
N LEU A 40 -10.58 3.24 16.49
CA LEU A 40 -11.02 2.34 17.55
C LEU A 40 -9.83 1.62 18.20
N ARG A 41 -8.84 1.17 17.41
CA ARG A 41 -7.63 0.51 17.94
C ARG A 41 -6.80 1.41 18.87
N LEU A 42 -6.87 2.73 18.67
CA LEU A 42 -6.18 3.74 19.48
C LEU A 42 -7.05 4.37 20.57
N CYS A 43 -8.29 3.90 20.75
CA CYS A 43 -9.28 4.53 21.64
C CYS A 43 -9.54 6.01 21.31
N LEU A 44 -9.44 6.38 20.04
CA LEU A 44 -9.83 7.71 19.55
C LEU A 44 -11.35 7.74 19.28
N PRO A 45 -11.99 8.92 19.30
CA PRO A 45 -13.42 9.03 19.05
C PRO A 45 -13.77 8.47 17.66
N SER A 46 -14.87 7.71 17.59
CA SER A 46 -15.48 7.33 16.32
C SER A 46 -16.12 8.53 15.64
N PHE A 47 -16.38 8.39 14.35
CA PHE A 47 -17.07 9.37 13.52
C PHE A 47 -17.89 8.64 12.46
N ASP A 48 -18.88 9.32 11.89
CA ASP A 48 -19.61 8.79 10.74
C ASP A 48 -18.72 8.84 9.48
N LYS A 49 -18.55 7.68 8.84
CA LYS A 49 -17.69 7.51 7.67
C LYS A 49 -18.22 8.28 6.45
N VAL A 50 -19.54 8.35 6.28
CA VAL A 50 -20.19 9.02 5.16
C VAL A 50 -20.04 10.53 5.33
N GLU A 51 -20.24 11.04 6.55
CA GLU A 51 -20.09 12.47 6.85
C GLU A 51 -18.65 12.94 6.65
N LEU A 52 -17.65 12.18 7.11
CA LEU A 52 -16.25 12.52 6.87
C LEU A 52 -15.90 12.48 5.38
N LEU A 53 -16.42 11.49 4.65
CA LEU A 53 -16.20 11.39 3.21
C LEU A 53 -16.82 12.57 2.46
N GLU A 54 -18.01 13.01 2.85
CA GLU A 54 -18.64 14.20 2.29
C GLU A 54 -17.84 15.47 2.61
N CYS A 55 -17.33 15.63 3.84
CA CYS A 55 -16.42 16.71 4.19
C CYS A 55 -15.17 16.72 3.30
N ILE A 56 -14.56 15.55 3.06
CA ILE A 56 -13.40 15.40 2.17
C ILE A 56 -13.78 15.76 0.73
N ARG A 57 -14.93 15.29 0.24
CA ARG A 57 -15.44 15.61 -1.10
C ARG A 57 -15.59 17.12 -1.27
N ARG A 58 -16.22 17.81 -0.32
CA ARG A 58 -16.38 19.28 -0.32
C ARG A 58 -15.04 20.00 -0.25
N LEU A 59 -14.08 19.53 0.54
CA LEU A 59 -12.74 20.10 0.60
C LEU A 59 -12.02 20.02 -0.76
N VAL A 60 -12.06 18.84 -1.40
CA VAL A 60 -11.48 18.66 -2.74
C VAL A 60 -12.23 19.44 -3.81
N GLU A 61 -13.54 19.65 -3.65
CA GLU A 61 -14.36 20.49 -4.53
C GLU A 61 -13.97 21.97 -4.44
N VAL A 62 -13.74 22.48 -3.22
CA VAL A 62 -13.23 23.86 -3.00
C VAL A 62 -11.85 24.03 -3.62
N ASP A 63 -10.95 23.07 -3.42
CA ASP A 63 -9.58 23.10 -3.94
C ASP A 63 -9.43 22.35 -5.30
N ARG A 64 -10.49 22.27 -6.10
CA ARG A 64 -10.51 21.45 -7.33
C ARG A 64 -9.41 21.85 -8.33
N ASP A 65 -9.02 23.12 -8.34
CA ASP A 65 -7.98 23.66 -9.22
C ASP A 65 -6.58 23.17 -8.84
N TRP A 66 -6.37 22.75 -7.60
CA TRP A 66 -5.12 22.12 -7.15
C TRP A 66 -4.96 20.68 -7.65
N VAL A 67 -6.01 20.04 -8.17
CA VAL A 67 -5.91 18.70 -8.74
C VAL A 67 -5.22 18.80 -10.09
N PRO A 68 -4.01 18.24 -10.26
CA PRO A 68 -3.31 18.31 -11.54
C PRO A 68 -4.01 17.42 -12.59
N ASP A 69 -3.92 17.81 -13.85
CA ASP A 69 -4.56 17.16 -15.01
C ASP A 69 -3.55 16.46 -15.95
N SER A 70 -2.25 16.61 -15.68
CA SER A 70 -1.21 15.94 -16.43
C SER A 70 -1.26 14.43 -16.23
N ALA A 71 -0.90 13.66 -17.25
CA ALA A 71 -0.93 12.20 -17.20
C ALA A 71 -0.09 11.67 -16.03
N GLY A 72 -0.67 10.75 -15.25
CA GLY A 72 0.01 10.13 -14.10
C GLY A 72 -0.01 10.97 -12.81
N THR A 73 -0.50 12.21 -12.85
CA THR A 73 -0.58 13.10 -11.68
C THR A 73 -1.88 12.93 -10.89
N SER A 74 -1.88 13.33 -9.63
CA SER A 74 -3.08 13.25 -8.78
C SER A 74 -3.02 14.24 -7.62
N LEU A 75 -4.12 14.43 -6.92
CA LEU A 75 -4.14 15.12 -5.63
C LEU A 75 -4.15 14.07 -4.50
N TYR A 76 -3.11 14.07 -3.68
CA TYR A 76 -3.06 13.22 -2.50
C TYR A 76 -3.88 13.84 -1.37
N VAL A 77 -4.78 13.06 -0.79
CA VAL A 77 -5.64 13.44 0.34
C VAL A 77 -5.11 12.75 1.60
N ARG A 78 -4.85 13.52 2.64
CA ARG A 78 -4.27 13.06 3.92
C ARG A 78 -5.19 13.41 5.09
N PRO A 79 -6.18 12.55 5.40
CA PRO A 79 -6.89 12.61 6.68
C PRO A 79 -5.95 12.20 7.81
N VAL A 80 -6.05 12.88 8.94
CA VAL A 80 -5.28 12.60 10.17
C VAL A 80 -6.21 12.76 11.36
N LEU A 81 -6.09 11.84 12.33
CA LEU A 81 -6.76 11.95 13.63
C LEU A 81 -5.72 11.77 14.72
N ILE A 82 -5.64 12.76 15.61
CA ILE A 82 -4.72 12.75 16.75
C ILE A 82 -5.48 12.91 18.07
N GLY A 83 -4.99 12.25 19.12
CA GLY A 83 -5.35 12.62 20.50
C GLY A 83 -4.65 13.93 20.86
N ASN A 84 -5.40 14.87 21.42
CA ASN A 84 -4.94 16.23 21.73
C ASN A 84 -5.08 16.54 23.22
N GLU A 85 -4.65 15.60 24.06
CA GLU A 85 -4.81 15.67 25.51
C GLU A 85 -3.77 16.59 26.15
N PRO A 86 -4.15 17.56 27.00
CA PRO A 86 -3.21 18.38 27.76
C PRO A 86 -2.69 17.64 29.02
N SER A 87 -2.35 16.36 28.88
CA SER A 87 -1.90 15.50 29.97
C SER A 87 -0.79 14.55 29.52
N LEU A 88 0.14 14.27 30.43
CA LEU A 88 1.23 13.30 30.23
C LEU A 88 0.80 11.86 30.53
N GLY A 89 -0.38 11.66 31.13
CA GLY A 89 -0.89 10.35 31.50
C GLY A 89 -1.22 9.46 30.31
N VAL A 90 -0.87 8.18 30.39
CA VAL A 90 -1.23 7.19 29.36
C VAL A 90 -2.63 6.65 29.65
N GLY A 91 -3.65 7.40 29.21
CA GLY A 91 -5.07 7.01 29.29
C GLY A 91 -5.86 7.43 28.05
N SER A 92 -7.11 6.96 27.89
CA SER A 92 -7.94 7.32 26.74
C SER A 92 -8.06 8.85 26.61
N PRO A 93 -7.88 9.41 25.41
CA PRO A 93 -7.95 10.85 25.21
C PRO A 93 -9.38 11.36 25.39
N THR A 94 -9.54 12.49 26.07
CA THR A 94 -10.78 13.26 26.19
C THR A 94 -10.88 14.34 25.11
N HIS A 95 -9.74 14.72 24.52
CA HIS A 95 -9.65 15.66 23.42
C HIS A 95 -8.99 15.02 22.20
N ALA A 96 -9.50 15.30 21.01
CA ALA A 96 -8.94 14.84 19.75
C ALA A 96 -9.11 15.89 18.65
N LEU A 97 -8.29 15.81 17.62
CA LEU A 97 -8.35 16.68 16.44
C LEU A 97 -8.32 15.82 15.18
N LEU A 98 -9.38 15.95 14.37
CA LEU A 98 -9.43 15.42 13.01
C LEU A 98 -9.16 16.57 12.03
N TYR A 99 -8.21 16.37 11.12
CA TYR A 99 -7.97 17.33 10.03
C TYR A 99 -7.62 16.60 8.72
N VAL A 100 -7.76 17.30 7.60
CA VAL A 100 -7.44 16.79 6.26
C VAL A 100 -6.58 17.81 5.54
N ILE A 101 -5.47 17.38 4.94
CA ILE A 101 -4.65 18.21 4.07
C ILE A 101 -4.57 17.60 2.66
N LEU A 102 -4.39 18.47 1.67
CA LEU A 102 -4.32 18.14 0.25
C LEU A 102 -2.92 18.48 -0.29
N CYS A 103 -2.40 17.65 -1.19
CA CYS A 103 -1.10 17.91 -1.82
C CYS A 103 -1.09 17.39 -3.28
N PRO A 104 -0.83 18.24 -4.29
CA PRO A 104 -0.65 17.78 -5.66
C PRO A 104 0.62 16.91 -5.74
N VAL A 105 0.52 15.77 -6.40
CA VAL A 105 1.63 14.84 -6.59
C VAL A 105 1.84 14.53 -8.06
N GLY A 106 3.11 14.52 -8.46
CA GLY A 106 3.54 14.19 -9.81
C GLY A 106 3.36 12.72 -10.16
N ALA A 107 3.63 12.40 -11.43
CA ALA A 107 3.72 11.02 -11.88
C ALA A 107 4.87 10.30 -11.17
N TYR A 108 4.60 9.09 -10.67
CA TYR A 108 5.62 8.28 -10.00
C TYR A 108 6.61 7.68 -11.01
N PHE A 109 6.11 7.32 -12.19
CA PHE A 109 6.89 6.79 -13.29
C PHE A 109 6.80 7.75 -14.49
N PRO A 110 7.92 8.06 -15.16
CA PRO A 110 7.89 8.87 -16.37
C PRO A 110 7.25 8.08 -17.53
N GLY A 111 6.16 8.59 -18.09
CA GLY A 111 5.45 7.95 -19.20
C GLY A 111 4.76 6.63 -18.81
N GLU A 112 4.89 5.60 -19.64
CA GLU A 112 4.36 4.25 -19.39
C GLU A 112 5.42 3.27 -18.84
N ALA A 113 6.67 3.71 -18.72
CA ALA A 113 7.78 2.85 -18.31
C ALA A 113 7.82 2.69 -16.79
N LEU A 114 7.35 1.54 -16.29
CA LEU A 114 7.48 1.17 -14.89
C LEU A 114 8.94 0.86 -14.57
N SER A 115 9.53 1.65 -13.68
CA SER A 115 10.92 1.43 -13.21
C SER A 115 10.90 0.45 -12.04
N PRO A 116 11.65 -0.67 -12.10
CA PRO A 116 11.69 -1.62 -11.00
C PRO A 116 12.51 -1.10 -9.82
N VAL A 117 12.24 -1.63 -8.62
CA VAL A 117 13.01 -1.33 -7.41
C VAL A 117 13.76 -2.54 -6.87
N SER A 118 14.82 -2.27 -6.13
CA SER A 118 15.60 -3.24 -5.37
C SER A 118 15.20 -3.27 -3.89
N LEU A 119 15.09 -4.46 -3.29
CA LEU A 119 14.64 -4.66 -1.91
C LEU A 119 15.76 -5.19 -1.00
N LEU A 120 15.89 -4.66 0.21
CA LEU A 120 16.66 -5.28 1.30
C LEU A 120 15.75 -6.23 2.10
N ALA A 121 16.11 -7.51 2.18
CA ALA A 121 15.44 -8.52 2.99
C ALA A 121 16.35 -8.93 4.16
N ASP A 122 16.21 -8.27 5.31
CA ASP A 122 17.03 -8.48 6.49
C ASP A 122 16.14 -8.89 7.68
N PRO A 123 16.19 -10.16 8.14
CA PRO A 123 15.31 -10.67 9.19
C PRO A 123 15.57 -10.05 10.57
N SER A 124 16.66 -9.28 10.71
CA SER A 124 16.99 -8.56 11.94
C SER A 124 15.99 -7.44 12.26
N PHE A 125 15.18 -7.02 11.28
CA PHE A 125 14.20 -5.95 11.42
C PHE A 125 12.77 -6.45 11.18
N ILE A 126 11.94 -6.35 12.21
CA ILE A 126 10.53 -6.76 12.16
C ILE A 126 9.63 -5.52 12.12
N ARG A 127 8.77 -5.43 11.10
CA ARG A 127 7.85 -4.29 10.93
C ARG A 127 6.66 -4.36 11.89
N ALA A 128 6.12 -5.56 12.05
CA ALA A 128 4.91 -5.84 12.82
C ALA A 128 4.93 -7.30 13.29
N TRP A 129 4.10 -7.61 14.29
CA TRP A 129 3.98 -8.95 14.87
C TRP A 129 2.52 -9.27 15.18
N VAL A 130 2.17 -10.56 15.23
CA VAL A 130 0.82 -11.03 15.58
C VAL A 130 0.43 -10.51 16.96
N GLY A 131 -0.77 -9.96 17.09
CA GLY A 131 -1.23 -9.27 18.31
C GLY A 131 -0.78 -7.80 18.41
N GLY A 132 0.04 -7.33 17.47
CA GLY A 132 0.46 -5.93 17.36
C GLY A 132 -0.61 -5.02 16.75
N VAL A 133 -0.16 -4.06 15.95
CA VAL A 133 -1.01 -3.04 15.30
C VAL A 133 -0.62 -2.80 13.83
N GLY A 134 0.08 -3.75 13.21
CA GLY A 134 0.62 -3.61 11.85
C GLY A 134 -0.43 -3.54 10.75
N ASP A 135 -1.64 -4.03 11.04
CA ASP A 135 -2.85 -4.00 10.22
C ASP A 135 -3.64 -2.68 10.31
N CYS A 136 -3.20 -1.75 11.16
CA CYS A 136 -3.78 -0.42 11.32
C CYS A 136 -2.82 0.67 10.80
N LYS A 137 -3.37 1.75 10.24
CA LYS A 137 -2.57 2.83 9.64
C LYS A 137 -2.16 3.89 10.68
N ILE A 138 -1.41 3.43 11.67
CA ILE A 138 -1.00 4.19 12.86
C ILE A 138 0.42 4.72 12.67
N GLY A 139 0.66 5.98 13.06
CA GLY A 139 1.96 6.63 12.86
C GLY A 139 3.14 5.89 13.50
N GLY A 140 2.90 5.23 14.64
CA GLY A 140 3.90 4.42 15.35
C GLY A 140 4.50 3.27 14.51
N ASN A 141 3.79 2.78 13.50
CA ASN A 141 4.28 1.72 12.61
C ASN A 141 5.33 2.20 11.59
N TYR A 142 5.49 3.51 11.41
CA TYR A 142 6.32 4.10 10.35
C TYR A 142 7.61 4.72 10.88
N GLY A 143 7.59 5.32 12.09
CA GLY A 143 8.78 5.95 12.68
C GLY A 143 10.02 5.03 12.72
N PRO A 144 9.92 3.80 13.27
CA PRO A 144 11.05 2.86 13.32
C PRO A 144 11.58 2.44 11.94
N THR A 145 10.75 2.50 10.89
CA THR A 145 11.13 2.07 9.53
C THR A 145 12.16 2.97 8.87
N VAL A 146 12.28 4.23 9.33
CA VAL A 146 13.20 5.23 8.74
C VAL A 146 14.66 4.78 8.88
N PHE A 147 15.02 4.18 10.03
CA PHE A 147 16.36 3.63 10.24
C PHE A 147 16.65 2.51 9.24
N VAL A 148 15.73 1.55 9.10
CA VAL A 148 15.89 0.38 8.22
C VAL A 148 15.95 0.80 6.75
N GLN A 149 15.15 1.79 6.35
CA GLN A 149 15.20 2.36 5.01
C GLN A 149 16.55 3.03 4.70
N LYS A 150 17.21 3.64 5.70
CA LYS A 150 18.57 4.17 5.55
C LYS A 150 19.58 3.05 5.38
N GLU A 151 19.45 1.95 6.13
CA GLU A 151 20.30 0.77 5.98
C GLU A 151 20.11 0.10 4.61
N ALA A 152 18.88 0.00 4.10
CA ALA A 152 18.61 -0.46 2.74
C ALA A 152 19.36 0.37 1.70
N LYS A 153 19.28 1.71 1.80
CA LYS A 153 20.01 2.62 0.90
C LYS A 153 21.52 2.43 0.97
N LYS A 154 22.09 2.29 2.18
CA LYS A 154 23.54 2.01 2.35
C LYS A 154 23.96 0.70 1.69
N LYS A 155 23.07 -0.30 1.66
CA LYS A 155 23.29 -1.60 1.01
C LYS A 155 22.90 -1.61 -0.49
N GLY A 156 22.65 -0.45 -1.09
CA GLY A 156 22.32 -0.33 -2.52
C GLY A 156 20.92 -0.83 -2.89
N CYS A 157 20.00 -0.84 -1.92
CA CYS A 157 18.58 -1.17 -2.10
C CYS A 157 17.70 0.07 -1.94
N GLU A 158 16.58 0.13 -2.65
CA GLU A 158 15.68 1.30 -2.65
C GLU A 158 14.54 1.17 -1.65
N GLN A 159 14.13 -0.05 -1.32
CA GLN A 159 13.06 -0.36 -0.38
C GLN A 159 13.45 -1.54 0.53
N VAL A 160 12.59 -1.85 1.50
CA VAL A 160 12.77 -2.97 2.44
C VAL A 160 11.73 -4.04 2.12
N LEU A 161 12.13 -5.29 1.95
CA LEU A 161 11.22 -6.43 2.02
C LEU A 161 11.13 -6.86 3.49
N TRP A 162 9.98 -6.64 4.10
CA TRP A 162 9.76 -6.99 5.50
C TRP A 162 9.55 -8.49 5.63
N LEU A 163 10.38 -9.12 6.45
CA LEU A 163 10.32 -10.54 6.78
C LEU A 163 9.71 -10.74 8.18
N TYR A 164 9.02 -11.86 8.37
CA TYR A 164 8.43 -12.21 9.67
C TYR A 164 8.63 -13.67 10.03
N GLY A 165 8.78 -13.95 11.33
CA GLY A 165 8.87 -15.29 11.87
C GLY A 165 10.18 -16.03 11.55
N PRO A 166 10.35 -17.24 12.11
CA PRO A 166 11.56 -18.06 11.92
C PRO A 166 11.74 -18.52 10.46
N ASP A 167 10.65 -18.67 9.72
CA ASP A 167 10.66 -19.11 8.32
C ASP A 167 10.84 -17.96 7.32
N HIS A 168 11.01 -16.73 7.81
CA HIS A 168 11.19 -15.52 7.02
C HIS A 168 10.06 -15.34 6.00
N GLU A 169 8.84 -15.28 6.50
CA GLU A 169 7.63 -14.99 5.72
C GLU A 169 7.73 -13.61 5.07
N LEU A 170 7.47 -13.51 3.77
CA LEU A 170 7.37 -12.24 3.07
C LEU A 170 6.07 -11.55 3.51
N THR A 171 6.15 -10.29 3.94
CA THR A 171 4.99 -9.55 4.42
C THR A 171 4.65 -8.35 3.54
N GLU A 172 5.53 -7.35 3.49
CA GLU A 172 5.31 -6.09 2.75
C GLU A 172 6.61 -5.58 2.11
N ALA A 173 6.50 -4.77 1.06
CA ALA A 173 7.61 -4.10 0.40
C ALA A 173 7.58 -2.60 0.74
N GLY A 174 8.35 -2.18 1.74
CA GLY A 174 8.39 -0.82 2.23
C GLY A 174 7.06 -0.44 2.88
N THR A 175 6.27 0.39 2.20
CA THR A 175 4.90 0.77 2.60
C THR A 175 3.82 0.22 1.65
N MET A 176 4.19 -0.81 0.88
CA MET A 176 3.35 -1.46 -0.12
C MET A 176 3.08 -2.91 0.28
N ASN A 177 1.91 -3.43 -0.09
CA ASN A 177 1.66 -4.86 -0.01
C ASN A 177 2.45 -5.59 -1.11
N ILE A 178 2.98 -6.78 -0.85
CA ILE A 178 3.73 -7.57 -1.84
C ILE A 178 2.82 -8.55 -2.59
N PHE A 179 3.07 -8.71 -3.89
CA PHE A 179 2.47 -9.72 -4.75
C PHE A 179 3.57 -10.50 -5.49
N VAL A 180 3.32 -11.78 -5.72
CA VAL A 180 4.15 -12.65 -6.56
C VAL A 180 3.24 -13.33 -7.58
N PHE A 181 3.62 -13.26 -8.85
CA PHE A 181 2.98 -13.99 -9.93
C PHE A 181 3.92 -15.08 -10.42
N TRP A 182 3.50 -16.33 -10.30
CA TRP A 182 4.37 -17.48 -10.50
C TRP A 182 3.60 -18.76 -10.87
N THR A 183 4.34 -19.80 -11.21
CA THR A 183 3.80 -21.17 -11.25
C THR A 183 4.04 -21.84 -9.90
N HIS A 184 2.97 -22.24 -9.21
CA HIS A 184 3.06 -22.92 -7.93
C HIS A 184 3.62 -24.35 -8.08
N GLU A 185 3.96 -25.01 -6.96
CA GLU A 185 4.56 -26.36 -6.95
C GLU A 185 3.65 -27.44 -7.61
N ASP A 186 2.34 -27.23 -7.60
CA ASP A 186 1.35 -28.08 -8.27
C ASP A 186 1.16 -27.76 -9.77
N GLY A 187 1.96 -26.85 -10.33
CA GLY A 187 1.92 -26.46 -11.74
C GLY A 187 0.87 -25.39 -12.07
N ALA A 188 0.07 -24.92 -11.11
CA ALA A 188 -0.92 -23.88 -11.36
C ALA A 188 -0.26 -22.49 -11.47
N LEU A 189 -0.63 -21.73 -12.51
CA LEU A 189 -0.32 -20.31 -12.60
C LEU A 189 -1.13 -19.56 -11.52
N GLU A 190 -0.43 -18.77 -10.71
CA GLU A 190 -0.99 -18.18 -9.49
C GLU A 190 -0.49 -16.74 -9.28
N LEU A 191 -1.42 -15.85 -8.92
CA LEU A 191 -1.13 -14.59 -8.26
C LEU A 191 -1.37 -14.75 -6.76
N VAL A 192 -0.32 -14.57 -5.98
CA VAL A 192 -0.34 -14.75 -4.52
C VAL A 192 0.08 -13.48 -3.80
N THR A 193 -0.55 -13.22 -2.66
CA THR A 193 -0.19 -12.15 -1.71
C THR A 193 -0.35 -12.65 -0.27
N PRO A 194 0.41 -12.12 0.71
CA PRO A 194 0.24 -12.49 2.11
C PRO A 194 -1.19 -12.27 2.61
N ALA A 195 -1.71 -13.21 3.42
CA ALA A 195 -3.04 -13.13 4.01
C ALA A 195 -3.15 -12.02 5.07
N LEU A 196 -4.37 -11.58 5.37
CA LEU A 196 -4.63 -10.58 6.41
C LEU A 196 -4.72 -11.22 7.81
N ASP A 197 -3.57 -11.56 8.38
CA ASP A 197 -3.42 -12.25 9.68
C ASP A 197 -2.99 -11.32 10.83
N GLY A 198 -3.06 -9.99 10.61
CA GLY A 198 -2.80 -8.95 11.60
C GLY A 198 -1.43 -8.26 11.46
N ILE A 199 -0.51 -8.79 10.65
CA ILE A 199 0.80 -8.15 10.38
C ILE A 199 0.87 -7.43 9.02
N ILE A 200 -0.16 -7.58 8.19
CA ILE A 200 -0.27 -6.97 6.87
C ILE A 200 -1.28 -5.82 6.92
N LEU A 201 -0.92 -4.65 6.38
CA LEU A 201 -1.88 -3.55 6.26
C LEU A 201 -2.88 -3.87 5.13
N PRO A 202 -4.21 -3.85 5.35
CA PRO A 202 -5.18 -4.12 4.30
C PRO A 202 -5.23 -2.94 3.31
N GLY A 203 -4.35 -2.95 2.31
CA GLY A 203 -4.23 -1.91 1.29
C GLY A 203 -5.42 -1.86 0.34
N VAL A 204 -5.83 -0.65 -0.05
CA VAL A 204 -6.93 -0.45 -1.01
C VAL A 204 -6.54 -0.94 -2.40
N VAL A 205 -5.30 -0.69 -2.82
CA VAL A 205 -4.80 -1.18 -4.11
C VAL A 205 -4.67 -2.70 -4.07
N ARG A 206 -4.13 -3.31 -3.00
CA ARG A 206 -4.12 -4.77 -2.79
C ARG A 206 -5.50 -5.39 -3.02
N GLN A 207 -6.54 -4.86 -2.36
CA GLN A 207 -7.90 -5.35 -2.54
C GLN A 207 -8.36 -5.23 -4.00
N SER A 208 -8.07 -4.10 -4.64
CA SER A 208 -8.45 -3.85 -6.03
C SER A 208 -7.77 -4.79 -7.01
N LEU A 209 -6.49 -5.13 -6.81
CA LEU A 209 -5.79 -6.10 -7.65
C LEU A 209 -6.37 -7.51 -7.50
N LEU A 210 -6.71 -7.91 -6.27
CA LEU A 210 -7.39 -9.19 -6.02
C LEU A 210 -8.77 -9.23 -6.69
N ASP A 211 -9.55 -8.15 -6.57
CA ASP A 211 -10.89 -8.05 -7.19
C ASP A 211 -10.79 -8.14 -8.73
N LEU A 212 -9.84 -7.42 -9.35
CA LEU A 212 -9.60 -7.49 -10.80
C LEU A 212 -9.17 -8.89 -11.25
N ALA A 213 -8.17 -9.47 -10.58
CA ALA A 213 -7.65 -10.79 -10.93
C ALA A 213 -8.72 -11.89 -10.82
N ARG A 214 -9.54 -11.84 -9.75
CA ARG A 214 -10.67 -12.76 -9.56
C ARG A 214 -11.75 -12.56 -10.62
N THR A 215 -12.00 -11.32 -11.02
CA THR A 215 -12.96 -10.99 -12.09
C THR A 215 -12.49 -11.51 -13.45
N TRP A 216 -11.19 -11.45 -13.74
CA TRP A 216 -10.63 -12.01 -14.97
C TRP A 216 -10.72 -13.53 -15.02
N GLY A 217 -10.49 -14.21 -13.89
CA GLY A 217 -10.68 -15.67 -13.78
C GLY A 217 -9.69 -16.51 -14.60
N GLU A 218 -8.55 -15.93 -14.99
CA GLU A 218 -7.57 -16.54 -15.90
C GLU A 218 -6.50 -17.38 -15.20
N PHE A 219 -6.31 -17.15 -13.90
CA PHE A 219 -5.30 -17.84 -13.08
C PHE A 219 -5.76 -17.91 -11.62
N ARG A 220 -5.08 -18.74 -10.82
CA ARG A 220 -5.41 -18.90 -9.41
C ARG A 220 -5.04 -17.63 -8.64
N VAL A 221 -5.93 -17.16 -7.76
CA VAL A 221 -5.69 -15.99 -6.90
C VAL A 221 -5.75 -16.42 -5.44
N THR A 222 -4.61 -16.38 -4.73
CA THR A 222 -4.52 -16.84 -3.34
C THR A 222 -4.04 -15.76 -2.38
N GLU A 223 -4.60 -15.80 -1.18
CA GLU A 223 -4.14 -15.04 -0.03
C GLU A 223 -3.55 -16.04 0.98
N ARG A 224 -2.22 -16.15 1.05
CA ARG A 224 -1.54 -17.12 1.92
C ARG A 224 -0.14 -16.64 2.30
N LYS A 225 0.40 -17.24 3.35
CA LYS A 225 1.81 -17.06 3.74
C LYS A 225 2.73 -17.55 2.61
N MET A 226 3.84 -16.83 2.44
CA MET A 226 4.91 -17.16 1.51
C MET A 226 6.24 -17.00 2.25
N THR A 227 7.10 -17.99 2.18
CA THR A 227 8.41 -17.96 2.86
C THR A 227 9.54 -17.65 1.88
N MET A 228 10.66 -17.10 2.38
CA MET A 228 11.86 -16.96 1.57
C MET A 228 12.33 -18.31 0.99
N ASN A 229 12.19 -19.41 1.73
CA ASN A 229 12.58 -20.75 1.26
C ASN A 229 11.73 -21.24 0.08
N GLU A 230 10.41 -21.03 0.14
CA GLU A 230 9.51 -21.31 -1.00
C GLU A 230 9.86 -20.43 -2.20
N PHE A 231 10.07 -19.13 -1.96
CA PHE A 231 10.39 -18.16 -3.00
C PHE A 231 11.72 -18.44 -3.70
N LEU A 232 12.77 -18.80 -2.95
CA LEU A 232 14.06 -19.19 -3.49
C LEU A 232 13.96 -20.43 -4.38
N ARG A 233 13.25 -21.48 -3.94
CA ARG A 233 13.00 -22.68 -4.76
C ARG A 233 12.22 -22.35 -6.03
N ALA A 234 11.30 -21.41 -5.98
CA ALA A 234 10.56 -20.95 -7.16
C ALA A 234 11.47 -20.19 -8.15
N LEU A 235 12.39 -19.35 -7.66
CA LEU A 235 13.38 -18.66 -8.48
C LEU A 235 14.35 -19.64 -9.15
N GLU A 236 14.92 -20.58 -8.39
CA GLU A 236 15.87 -21.58 -8.90
C GLU A 236 15.26 -22.46 -10.01
N HIS A 237 13.97 -22.77 -9.89
CA HIS A 237 13.24 -23.57 -10.89
C HIS A 237 12.61 -22.72 -12.01
N GLY A 238 12.90 -21.41 -12.08
CA GLY A 238 12.37 -20.52 -13.13
C GLY A 238 10.84 -20.36 -13.10
N ARG A 239 10.21 -20.54 -11.93
CA ARG A 239 8.74 -20.48 -11.78
C ARG A 239 8.20 -19.08 -11.49
N VAL A 240 9.05 -18.17 -11.00
CA VAL A 240 8.67 -16.77 -10.74
C VAL A 240 8.61 -16.00 -12.05
N ARG A 241 7.49 -15.32 -12.32
CA ARG A 241 7.33 -14.44 -13.48
C ARG A 241 7.48 -12.97 -13.10
N GLU A 242 6.67 -12.51 -12.16
CA GLU A 242 6.62 -11.09 -11.77
C GLU A 242 6.53 -10.95 -10.25
N VAL A 243 7.24 -9.97 -9.68
CA VAL A 243 7.15 -9.59 -8.27
C VAL A 243 6.96 -8.09 -8.20
N PHE A 244 6.01 -7.64 -7.37
CA PHE A 244 5.72 -6.22 -7.27
C PHE A 244 5.08 -5.82 -5.94
N GLY A 245 5.30 -4.58 -5.57
CA GLY A 245 4.56 -3.91 -4.50
C GLY A 245 3.27 -3.28 -5.03
N SER A 246 2.25 -3.14 -4.18
CA SER A 246 1.04 -2.38 -4.46
C SER A 246 0.74 -1.35 -3.37
N GLY A 247 0.30 -0.15 -3.77
CA GLY A 247 -0.04 0.92 -2.83
C GLY A 247 -0.42 2.23 -3.51
N THR A 248 -1.10 3.13 -2.79
CA THR A 248 -1.67 4.38 -3.35
C THR A 248 -0.63 5.27 -4.05
N ALA A 249 0.64 5.25 -3.62
CA ALA A 249 1.69 6.09 -4.17
C ALA A 249 1.97 5.79 -5.66
N CYS A 250 2.26 4.54 -5.99
CA CYS A 250 2.68 4.09 -7.33
C CYS A 250 1.67 3.14 -8.01
N GLN A 251 0.59 2.77 -7.34
CA GLN A 251 -0.35 1.71 -7.71
C GLN A 251 0.31 0.33 -7.71
N VAL A 252 1.23 0.10 -8.63
CA VAL A 252 2.04 -1.11 -8.76
C VAL A 252 3.51 -0.73 -8.94
N CYS A 253 4.43 -1.47 -8.34
CA CYS A 253 5.86 -1.19 -8.36
C CYS A 253 6.65 -2.47 -8.61
N PRO A 254 7.22 -2.68 -9.82
CA PRO A 254 7.98 -3.89 -10.14
C PRO A 254 9.20 -4.05 -9.24
N VAL A 255 9.62 -5.29 -9.01
CA VAL A 255 10.82 -5.64 -8.24
C VAL A 255 11.76 -6.46 -9.13
N HIS A 256 13.01 -6.01 -9.28
CA HIS A 256 14.00 -6.72 -10.11
C HIS A 256 15.14 -7.37 -9.30
N ARG A 257 15.24 -7.03 -8.01
CA ARG A 257 16.36 -7.48 -7.18
C ARG A 257 16.00 -7.54 -5.69
N ILE A 258 16.44 -8.58 -4.99
CA ILE A 258 16.32 -8.71 -3.53
C ILE A 258 17.70 -9.04 -2.94
N LEU A 259 18.17 -8.27 -1.96
CA LEU A 259 19.37 -8.58 -1.17
C LEU A 259 18.96 -9.37 0.06
N TYR A 260 19.29 -10.66 0.11
CA TYR A 260 18.97 -11.56 1.22
C TYR A 260 20.22 -12.34 1.64
N GLN A 261 20.54 -12.35 2.94
CA GLN A 261 21.70 -13.04 3.51
C GLN A 261 23.03 -12.75 2.77
N GLY A 262 23.23 -11.49 2.37
CA GLY A 262 24.44 -11.04 1.66
C GLY A 262 24.50 -11.40 0.18
N LYS A 263 23.45 -12.04 -0.39
CA LYS A 263 23.37 -12.39 -1.81
C LYS A 263 22.30 -11.56 -2.51
N PHE A 264 22.65 -11.03 -3.68
CA PHE A 264 21.68 -10.42 -4.58
C PHE A 264 20.98 -11.49 -5.40
N LEU A 265 19.67 -11.61 -5.18
CA LEU A 265 18.76 -12.44 -5.97
C LEU A 265 18.24 -11.59 -7.12
N HIS A 266 18.45 -12.03 -8.35
CA HIS A 266 17.80 -11.44 -9.52
C HIS A 266 16.36 -11.93 -9.60
N ILE A 267 15.44 -11.00 -9.83
CA ILE A 267 14.01 -11.29 -9.99
C ILE A 267 13.63 -10.96 -11.44
N PRO A 268 13.12 -11.93 -12.22
CA PRO A 268 12.97 -11.80 -13.67
C PRO A 268 11.73 -10.99 -14.09
N THR A 269 11.27 -10.05 -13.25
CA THR A 269 10.02 -9.32 -13.47
C THR A 269 10.05 -8.56 -14.79
N MET A 270 11.17 -7.89 -15.10
CA MET A 270 11.26 -7.05 -16.30
C MET A 270 11.40 -7.86 -17.58
N GLU A 271 12.06 -9.01 -17.47
CA GLU A 271 12.32 -9.97 -18.54
C GLU A 271 11.03 -10.68 -18.99
N ASN A 272 10.02 -10.74 -18.13
CA ASN A 272 8.69 -11.27 -18.42
C ASN A 272 7.70 -10.22 -18.96
N GLY A 273 8.18 -9.07 -19.45
CA GLY A 273 7.33 -8.05 -20.07
C GLY A 273 6.71 -7.02 -19.12
N PRO A 274 6.90 -7.14 -17.80
CA PRO A 274 5.89 -7.62 -16.86
C PRO A 274 4.42 -7.39 -17.31
N GLU A 275 3.87 -8.38 -18.03
CA GLU A 275 2.54 -8.29 -18.64
C GLU A 275 1.42 -8.05 -17.61
N LEU A 276 1.46 -8.73 -16.45
CA LEU A 276 0.41 -8.62 -15.45
C LEU A 276 0.46 -7.26 -14.74
N ILE A 277 1.65 -6.79 -14.38
CA ILE A 277 1.80 -5.45 -13.78
C ILE A 277 1.30 -4.36 -14.74
N LEU A 278 1.67 -4.42 -16.03
CA LEU A 278 1.21 -3.43 -17.01
C LEU A 278 -0.30 -3.48 -17.19
N ARG A 279 -0.90 -4.68 -17.21
CA ARG A 279 -2.36 -4.84 -17.27
C ARG A 279 -3.04 -4.20 -16.07
N PHE A 280 -2.57 -4.46 -14.85
CA PHE A 280 -3.11 -3.82 -13.64
C PHE A 280 -2.95 -2.30 -13.68
N TYR A 281 -1.77 -1.81 -14.05
CA TYR A 281 -1.50 -0.38 -14.14
C TYR A 281 -2.47 0.32 -15.10
N ASN A 282 -2.63 -0.25 -16.30
CA ASN A 282 -3.52 0.30 -17.33
C ASN A 282 -4.99 0.24 -16.93
N GLU A 283 -5.44 -0.87 -16.36
CA GLU A 283 -6.83 -1.02 -15.89
C GLU A 283 -7.16 0.00 -14.79
N LEU A 284 -6.28 0.12 -13.79
CA LEU A 284 -6.45 1.12 -12.72
C LEU A 284 -6.40 2.55 -13.27
N LYS A 285 -5.51 2.86 -14.22
CA LYS A 285 -5.43 4.17 -14.87
C LYS A 285 -6.74 4.48 -15.61
N MET A 286 -7.27 3.56 -16.42
CA MET A 286 -8.54 3.79 -17.12
C MET A 286 -9.71 4.07 -16.17
N ILE A 287 -9.77 3.34 -15.05
CA ILE A 287 -10.79 3.55 -14.00
C ILE A 287 -10.59 4.91 -13.31
N GLN A 288 -9.36 5.20 -12.85
CA GLN A 288 -9.04 6.38 -12.04
C GLN A 288 -9.23 7.70 -12.80
N TYR A 289 -8.84 7.74 -14.08
CA TYR A 289 -8.97 8.93 -14.92
C TYR A 289 -10.32 8.99 -15.67
N GLY A 290 -11.22 8.02 -15.44
CA GLY A 290 -12.57 8.05 -16.00
C GLY A 290 -12.69 7.67 -17.48
N THR A 291 -11.63 7.14 -18.09
CA THR A 291 -11.69 6.55 -19.45
C THR A 291 -12.59 5.31 -19.47
N LYS A 292 -12.68 4.60 -18.34
CA LYS A 292 -13.62 3.51 -18.10
C LYS A 292 -14.48 3.85 -16.88
N ALA A 293 -15.79 3.97 -17.07
CA ALA A 293 -16.72 4.15 -15.97
C ALA A 293 -16.71 2.93 -15.05
N HIS A 294 -16.66 3.16 -13.73
CA HIS A 294 -16.59 2.08 -12.74
C HIS A 294 -17.18 2.53 -11.40
N GLU A 295 -17.84 1.60 -10.70
CA GLU A 295 -18.38 1.79 -9.34
C GLU A 295 -17.33 2.12 -8.27
N TRP A 296 -16.04 1.99 -8.61
CA TRP A 296 -14.94 2.28 -7.68
C TRP A 296 -14.65 3.77 -7.58
N MET A 297 -15.18 4.56 -8.49
CA MET A 297 -14.94 6.00 -8.52
C MET A 297 -16.11 6.75 -7.89
N LEU A 298 -15.81 7.54 -6.87
CA LEU A 298 -16.73 8.55 -6.35
C LEU A 298 -16.41 9.88 -7.04
N GLN A 299 -17.39 10.44 -7.75
CA GLN A 299 -17.23 11.78 -8.33
C GLN A 299 -17.19 12.84 -7.22
N VAL A 300 -16.25 13.77 -7.33
CA VAL A 300 -16.14 14.96 -6.47
C VAL A 300 -17.05 16.06 -6.97
#